data_AF-R8CPI2-F1
#
_entry.id   AF-R8CPI2-F1
#
_cell.length_a   1.000
_cell.length_b   1.000
_cell.length_c   1.000
_cell.angle_alpha   90.00
_cell.angle_beta   90.00
_cell.angle_gamma   90.00
#
_symmetry.space_group_name_H-M   'P 1'
#
loop_
_entity.id
_entity.type
_entity.pdbx_description
1 polymer ?
#
loop_
_entity_poly.entity_id
_entity_poly.type
_entity_poly.pdbx_seq_one_letter_code
_entity_poly.pdbx_strand_id
1 'polypeptide(L)' 'MFWKFGGKNRTKLGNFLDRNGFTQNDLEKNAKLSRPTVSKACNDKEYIPSPTVMKKILKVIRQIKPNVKSTDFWDM' A
#
# COMPACT_ATOMS: atom_id res chain seq x y z
N MET A 1 1.90 -23.46 0.98
CA MET A 1 2.11 -23.28 2.44
C MET A 1 1.25 -22.11 2.89
N PHE A 2 0.10 -22.40 3.50
CA PHE A 2 -0.90 -21.41 3.89
C PHE A 2 -0.54 -20.85 5.27
N TRP A 3 0.10 -19.69 5.32
CA TRP A 3 0.40 -19.02 6.58
C TRP A 3 -0.83 -18.29 7.12
N LYS A 4 -1.32 -18.80 8.25
CA LYS A 4 -2.14 -18.14 9.28
C LYS A 4 -2.11 -16.60 9.19
N PHE A 5 -3.21 -16.00 8.78
CA PHE A 5 -3.49 -14.57 8.94
C PHE A 5 -3.83 -14.27 10.41
N GLY A 6 -2.83 -14.29 11.28
CA GLY A 6 -2.91 -13.68 12.60
C GLY A 6 -2.89 -12.16 12.46
N GLY A 7 -4.07 -11.56 12.27
CA GLY A 7 -4.42 -10.20 12.68
C GLY A 7 -3.42 -9.07 12.38
N LYS A 8 -2.80 -9.01 11.20
CA LYS A 8 -2.10 -7.78 10.81
C LYS A 8 -3.15 -6.71 10.58
N ASN A 9 -3.10 -5.60 11.33
CA ASN A 9 -3.84 -4.40 10.97
C ASN A 9 -3.42 -4.03 9.55
N ARG A 10 -4.30 -4.24 8.57
CA ARG A 10 -4.07 -3.90 7.17
C ARG A 10 -4.94 -2.72 6.80
N THR A 11 -4.36 -1.79 6.08
CA THR A 11 -5.10 -0.72 5.42
C THR A 11 -5.77 -1.24 4.15
N LYS A 12 -6.61 -0.42 3.51
CA LYS A 12 -7.14 -0.72 2.16
C LYS A 12 -5.98 -0.97 1.18
N LEU A 13 -4.90 -0.19 1.27
CA LEU A 13 -3.67 -0.40 0.51
C LEU A 13 -3.01 -1.75 0.83
N GLY A 14 -2.76 -2.05 2.11
CA GLY A 14 -2.12 -3.31 2.49
C GLY A 14 -2.90 -4.54 2.01
N ASN A 15 -4.23 -4.50 2.14
CA ASN A 15 -5.11 -5.55 1.62
C ASN A 15 -5.07 -5.65 0.08
N PHE A 16 -4.98 -4.52 -0.62
CA PHE A 16 -4.83 -4.52 -2.06
C PHE A 16 -3.52 -5.20 -2.49
N LEU A 17 -2.40 -4.90 -1.82
CA LEU A 17 -1.12 -5.54 -2.13
C LEU A 17 -1.19 -7.07 -1.92
N ASP A 18 -1.70 -7.49 -0.75
CA ASP A 18 -1.83 -8.90 -0.39
C ASP A 18 -2.72 -9.66 -1.40
N ARG A 19 -3.83 -9.06 -1.86
CA ARG A 19 -4.74 -9.66 -2.86
C ARG A 19 -4.16 -9.78 -4.26
N ASN A 20 -3.20 -8.93 -4.63
CA ASN A 20 -2.57 -8.91 -5.95
C ASN A 20 -1.19 -9.59 -5.94
N GLY A 21 -0.82 -10.28 -4.86
CA GLY A 21 0.47 -10.96 -4.73
C GLY A 21 1.68 -10.01 -4.69
N PHE A 22 1.47 -8.75 -4.32
CA PHE A 22 2.51 -7.73 -4.28
C PHE A 22 2.98 -7.51 -2.83
N THR A 23 4.29 -7.41 -2.59
CA THR A 23 4.79 -7.22 -1.22
C THR A 23 5.07 -5.76 -0.88
N GLN A 24 5.17 -5.44 0.41
CA GLN A 24 5.61 -4.12 0.86
C GLN A 24 7.04 -3.79 0.38
N ASN A 25 7.90 -4.80 0.25
CA ASN A 25 9.27 -4.63 -0.26
C ASN A 25 9.25 -4.27 -1.76
N ASP A 26 8.34 -4.86 -2.53
CA ASP A 26 8.16 -4.48 -3.93
C ASP A 26 7.65 -3.06 -4.05
N LEU A 27 6.73 -2.65 -3.18
CA LEU A 27 6.25 -1.26 -3.15
C LEU A 27 7.37 -0.29 -2.76
N GLU A 28 8.19 -0.64 -1.77
CA GLU A 28 9.35 0.14 -1.35
C GLU A 28 10.31 0.43 -2.50
N LYS A 29 10.75 -0.64 -3.20
CA LYS A 29 11.69 -0.57 -4.31
C LYS A 29 11.14 0.21 -5.50
N ASN A 30 9.90 -0.09 -5.90
CA ASN A 30 9.29 0.53 -7.08
C ASN A 30 8.87 1.99 -6.83
N ALA A 31 8.37 2.29 -5.62
CA ALA A 31 7.93 3.65 -5.28
C ALA A 31 9.09 4.54 -4.82
N LYS A 32 10.28 3.98 -4.56
CA LYS A 32 11.44 4.68 -3.98
C LYS A 32 11.02 5.43 -2.70
N LEU A 33 10.42 4.67 -1.79
CA LEU A 33 9.98 5.11 -0.47
C LEU A 33 10.77 4.36 0.60
N SER A 34 10.84 4.92 1.81
CA SER A 34 11.48 4.23 2.92
C SER A 34 10.58 3.13 3.48
N ARG A 35 11.17 2.03 3.96
CA ARG A 35 10.46 0.94 4.65
C ARG A 35 9.48 1.42 5.73
N PRO A 36 9.82 2.37 6.63
CA PRO A 36 8.87 2.85 7.63
C PRO A 36 7.64 3.52 7.02
N THR A 37 7.82 4.27 5.93
CA THR A 37 6.72 4.95 5.22
C THR A 37 5.76 3.94 4.61
N VAL A 38 6.30 2.93 3.91
CA VAL A 38 5.49 1.88 3.30
C VAL A 38 4.79 1.04 4.36
N SER A 39 5.49 0.71 5.45
CA SER A 39 4.91 -0.04 6.57
C SER A 39 3.73 0.70 7.20
N LYS A 40 3.86 2.01 7.47
CA LYS A 40 2.73 2.82 7.95
C LYS A 40 1.59 2.84 6.93
N ALA A 41 1.88 3.11 5.65
CA ALA A 41 0.86 3.13 4.60
C ALA A 41 0.08 1.81 4.45
N CYS A 42 0.71 0.67 4.74
CA CYS A 42 0.09 -0.65 4.59
C CYS A 42 -0.58 -1.17 5.86
N ASN A 43 -0.20 -0.67 7.05
CA ASN A 43 -0.63 -1.25 8.32
C ASN A 43 -1.35 -0.28 9.28
N ASP A 44 -1.14 1.03 9.12
CA ASP A 44 -1.72 2.06 9.97
C ASP A 44 -2.90 2.73 9.26
N LYS A 45 -4.11 2.54 9.79
CA LYS A 45 -5.37 3.06 9.20
C LYS A 45 -5.56 4.55 9.42
N GLU A 46 -4.90 5.13 10.42
CA GLU A 46 -4.97 6.56 10.72
C GLU A 46 -3.89 7.34 9.95
N TYR A 47 -2.89 6.64 9.43
CA TYR A 47 -1.84 7.25 8.63
C TYR A 47 -2.33 7.64 7.22
N ILE A 48 -2.44 8.95 7.00
CA ILE A 48 -2.65 9.56 5.68
C ILE A 48 -1.29 10.07 5.16
N PRO A 49 -0.71 9.46 4.10
CA PRO A 49 0.54 9.92 3.53
C PRO A 49 0.43 11.30 2.89
N SER A 50 1.55 11.99 2.72
CA SER A 50 1.55 13.25 1.97
C SER A 50 1.18 13.03 0.49
N PRO A 51 0.66 14.07 -0.22
CA PRO A 51 0.29 13.94 -1.63
C PRO A 51 1.42 13.40 -2.53
N THR A 52 2.68 13.76 -2.22
CA THR A 52 3.86 13.26 -2.93
C THR A 52 4.06 11.76 -2.74
N VAL A 53 3.87 11.26 -1.51
CA VAL A 53 3.97 9.83 -1.20
C VAL A 53 2.81 9.07 -1.86
N MET A 54 1.58 9.59 -1.74
CA MET A 54 0.42 9.01 -2.42
C MET A 54 0.64 8.90 -3.93
N LYS A 55 1.15 9.95 -4.58
CA LYS A 55 1.44 9.95 -6.02
C LYS A 55 2.45 8.85 -6.41
N LYS A 56 3.50 8.67 -5.62
CA LYS A 56 4.49 7.59 -5.83
C LYS A 56 3.86 6.21 -5.69
N ILE A 57 3.07 5.99 -4.64
CA ILE A 57 2.37 4.72 -4.40
C ILE A 57 1.39 4.43 -5.55
N LEU A 58 0.53 5.39 -5.90
CA LEU A 58 -0.45 5.24 -6.98
C LEU A 58 0.21 4.99 -8.34
N LYS A 59 1.37 5.60 -8.61
CA LYS A 59 2.12 5.33 -9.85
C LYS A 59 2.48 3.85 -9.97
N VAL A 60 2.93 3.22 -8.89
CA VAL A 60 3.25 1.77 -8.86
C VAL A 60 1.98 0.94 -8.95
N ILE A 61 0.97 1.24 -8.14
CA ILE A 61 -0.28 0.46 -8.13
C ILE A 61 -0.98 0.49 -9.48
N ARG A 62 -0.94 1.61 -10.20
CA ARG A 62 -1.55 1.74 -11.53
C ARG A 62 -0.92 0.86 -12.60
N GLN A 63 0.29 0.36 -12.37
CA GLN A 63 0.89 -0.67 -13.24
C GLN A 63 0.15 -2.02 -13.11
N ILE A 64 -0.52 -2.25 -11.99
CA ILE A 64 -1.30 -3.45 -11.70
C ILE A 64 -2.79 -3.20 -12.01
N LYS A 65 -3.33 -2.07 -11.53
CA LYS A 65 -4.73 -1.68 -11.75
C LYS A 65 -4.81 -0.20 -12.18
N PRO A 66 -4.92 0.09 -13.49
CA PRO A 66 -4.80 1.46 -14.02
C PRO A 66 -5.81 2.47 -13.47
N ASN A 67 -7.03 2.02 -13.12
CA ASN A 67 -8.14 2.90 -12.77
C ASN A 67 -8.24 3.27 -11.28
N VAL A 68 -7.22 2.96 -10.47
CA VAL A 68 -7.26 3.27 -9.02
C VAL A 68 -7.11 4.77 -8.73
N LYS A 69 -7.83 5.21 -7.71
CA LYS A 69 -7.82 6.57 -7.15
C LYS A 69 -7.23 6.56 -5.74
N SER A 70 -6.82 7.72 -5.25
CA SER A 70 -6.32 7.87 -3.88
C SER A 70 -7.39 7.53 -2.83
N THR A 71 -8.64 7.91 -3.10
CA THR A 71 -9.81 7.63 -2.25
C THR A 71 -10.13 6.13 -2.10
N ASP A 72 -9.60 5.28 -2.99
CA ASP A 72 -9.73 3.82 -2.86
C ASP A 72 -8.90 3.27 -1.69
N PHE A 73 -7.90 4.03 -1.23
CA PHE A 73 -6.92 3.59 -0.24
C PHE A 73 -6.92 4.40 1.05
N TRP A 74 -7.24 5.69 0.97
CA TRP A 74 -7.29 6.60 2.11
C TRP A 74 -8.62 7.35 2.12
N ASP A 75 -9.24 7.45 3.28
CA ASP A 75 -10.45 8.23 3.48
C ASP A 75 -10.04 9.70 3.69
N MET A 76 -10.30 10.54 2.69
CA MET A 76 -9.94 11.97 2.63
C MET A 76 -11.17 12.81 2.38
#